data_AF-A0A2R4CF95-F1
#
_entry.id   AF-A0A2R4CF95-F1
#
_cell.length_a   1.000
_cell.length_b   1.000
_cell.length_c   1.000
_cell.angle_alpha   90.00
_cell.angle_beta   90.00
_cell.angle_gamma   90.00
#
_symmetry.space_group_name_H-M   'P 1'
#
loop_
_entity.id
_entity.type
_entity.pdbx_description
1 polymer ?
#
loop_
_entity_poly.entity_id
_entity_poly.type
_entity_poly.pdbx_seq_one_letter_code
_entity_poly.pdbx_strand_id
1 'polypeptide(L)'
;MFSIDDFAKLQFLQGRWKGTNPDGKEFTEEYQRPEPGVLQSHRRDGAQSAAAQAGARITLEDGEILSRWGEQTWRAAEIHADGATFTPVNAPSTFVWRLVDDATLEATQRWNADGREQEHTVRLVRADV
;
A
#
# COMPACT_ATOMS: atom_id res chain seq x y z
N MET A 1 5.58 -15.31 12.93
CA MET A 1 6.79 -14.71 12.34
C MET A 1 6.69 -14.89 10.84
N PHE A 2 6.87 -13.82 10.07
CA PHE A 2 6.86 -13.85 8.61
C PHE A 2 8.21 -14.28 8.05
N SER A 3 8.18 -14.94 6.90
CA SER A 3 9.35 -15.35 6.12
C SER A 3 9.52 -14.48 4.86
N ILE A 4 10.62 -14.72 4.13
CA ILE A 4 10.81 -14.10 2.82
C ILE A 4 9.76 -14.54 1.79
N ASP A 5 9.25 -15.77 1.91
CA ASP A 5 8.19 -16.30 1.06
C ASP A 5 6.86 -15.62 1.36
N ASP A 6 6.59 -15.31 2.64
CA ASP A 6 5.43 -14.49 3.00
C ASP A 6 5.56 -13.08 2.43
N PHE A 7 6.73 -12.44 2.57
CA PHE A 7 6.97 -11.12 1.99
C PHE A 7 6.81 -11.14 0.46
N ALA A 8 7.26 -12.20 -0.22
CA ALA A 8 7.14 -12.33 -1.67
C ALA A 8 5.69 -12.31 -2.16
N LYS A 9 4.71 -12.69 -1.33
CA LYS A 9 3.29 -12.60 -1.67
C LYS A 9 2.84 -11.17 -1.94
N LEU A 10 3.51 -10.14 -1.39
CA LEU A 10 3.23 -8.72 -1.68
C LEU A 10 3.54 -8.31 -3.13
N GLN A 11 4.07 -9.20 -3.97
CA GLN A 11 4.37 -8.91 -5.36
C GLN A 11 3.14 -8.46 -6.17
N PHE A 12 1.92 -8.76 -5.72
CA PHE A 12 0.69 -8.26 -6.38
C PHE A 12 0.62 -6.72 -6.41
N LEU A 13 1.30 -6.03 -5.48
CA LEU A 13 1.37 -4.58 -5.46
C LEU A 13 2.31 -4.02 -6.54
N GLN A 14 3.30 -4.80 -7.00
CA GLN A 14 4.34 -4.30 -7.91
C GLN A 14 3.76 -3.80 -9.23
N GLY A 15 4.27 -2.68 -9.71
CA GLY A 15 3.80 -2.00 -10.92
C GLY A 15 3.24 -0.61 -10.61
N ARG A 16 2.65 -0.01 -11.64
CA ARG A 16 2.10 1.35 -11.59
C ARG A 16 0.58 1.29 -11.54
N TRP A 17 0.01 2.09 -10.67
CA TRP A 17 -1.41 2.15 -10.36
C TRP A 17 -1.90 3.58 -10.39
N LYS A 18 -3.04 3.83 -11.03
CA LYS A 18 -3.70 5.13 -11.07
C LYS A 18 -4.91 5.12 -10.16
N GLY A 19 -5.01 6.10 -9.28
CA GLY A 19 -6.14 6.32 -8.40
C GLY A 19 -6.75 7.71 -8.56
N THR A 20 -7.90 7.90 -7.91
CA THR A 20 -8.55 9.20 -7.80
C THR A 20 -8.79 9.49 -6.33
N ASN A 21 -8.29 10.65 -5.88
CA ASN A 21 -8.51 11.13 -4.52
C ASN A 21 -9.99 11.53 -4.32
N PRO A 22 -10.46 11.67 -3.07
CA PRO A 22 -11.82 12.16 -2.79
C PRO A 22 -12.14 13.54 -3.39
N ASP A 23 -11.13 14.38 -3.64
CA ASP A 23 -11.28 15.69 -4.29
C ASP A 23 -11.35 15.61 -5.82
N GLY A 24 -11.38 14.39 -6.39
CA GLY A 24 -11.45 14.14 -7.83
C GLY A 24 -10.10 14.20 -8.54
N LYS A 25 -9.00 14.54 -7.85
CA LYS A 25 -7.68 14.60 -8.49
C LYS A 25 -7.11 13.21 -8.68
N GLU A 26 -6.63 12.96 -9.89
CA GLU A 26 -5.88 11.74 -10.19
C GLU A 26 -4.51 11.77 -9.51
N PHE A 27 -4.03 10.58 -9.15
CA PHE A 27 -2.66 10.35 -8.75
C PHE A 27 -2.20 9.01 -9.30
N THR A 28 -0.88 8.83 -9.35
CA THR A 28 -0.26 7.56 -9.70
C THR A 28 0.62 7.10 -8.55
N GLU A 29 0.57 5.82 -8.23
CA GLU A 29 1.46 5.18 -7.28
C GLU A 29 2.18 4.01 -7.94
N GLU A 30 3.49 3.93 -7.74
CA GLU A 30 4.34 2.91 -8.34
C GLU A 30 5.08 2.14 -7.25
N TYR A 31 4.89 0.83 -7.21
CA TYR A 31 5.55 -0.07 -6.28
C TYR A 31 6.65 -0.84 -6.98
N GLN A 32 7.86 -0.79 -6.42
CA GLN A 32 9.05 -1.47 -6.92
C GLN A 32 9.66 -2.33 -5.82
N ARG A 33 10.24 -3.47 -6.18
CA ARG A 33 10.95 -4.36 -5.27
C ARG A 33 12.46 -4.26 -5.53
N PRO A 34 13.17 -3.27 -4.95
CA PRO A 34 14.61 -3.10 -5.20
C PRO A 34 15.43 -4.27 -4.65
N GLU A 35 14.95 -4.93 -3.60
CA GLU A 35 15.61 -6.05 -2.92
C GLU A 35 14.56 -7.07 -2.45
N PRO A 36 14.92 -8.35 -2.24
CA PRO A 36 13.96 -9.38 -1.84
C PRO A 36 13.12 -9.03 -0.62
N GLY A 37 13.67 -8.35 0.39
CA GLY A 37 12.96 -7.96 1.62
C GLY A 37 12.41 -6.54 1.62
N VAL A 38 12.35 -5.86 0.47
CA VAL A 38 11.98 -4.44 0.39
C VAL A 38 10.99 -4.19 -0.74
N LEU A 39 9.89 -3.50 -0.45
CA LEU A 39 8.97 -2.91 -1.42
C LEU A 39 8.93 -1.40 -1.19
N GLN A 40 9.15 -0.61 -2.24
CA GLN A 40 9.16 0.84 -2.18
C GLN A 40 8.06 1.40 -3.07
N SER A 41 7.17 2.22 -2.51
CA SER A 41 6.20 2.99 -3.28
C SER A 41 6.71 4.40 -3.59
N HIS A 42 6.31 4.92 -4.74
CA HIS A 42 6.52 6.31 -5.15
C HIS A 42 5.21 6.87 -5.69
N ARG A 43 4.82 8.05 -5.21
CA ARG A 43 3.56 8.69 -5.58
C ARG A 43 3.80 9.93 -6.42
N ARG A 44 2.95 10.13 -7.43
CA ARG A 44 2.91 11.32 -8.30
C ARG A 44 1.49 11.87 -8.25
N ASP A 45 1.33 13.15 -7.94
CA ASP A 45 0.01 13.79 -7.97
C ASP A 45 -0.24 14.43 -9.34
N GLY A 46 -1.43 14.24 -9.88
CA GLY A 46 -1.81 14.75 -11.20
C GLY A 46 -1.20 13.96 -12.36
N ALA A 47 -0.53 14.66 -13.28
CA ALA A 47 -0.02 14.08 -14.52
C ALA A 47 1.12 13.07 -14.26
N GLN A 48 1.25 12.06 -15.14
CA GLN A 48 2.33 11.06 -15.06
C GLN A 48 3.75 11.67 -15.05
N SER A 49 3.93 12.85 -15.64
CA SER A 49 5.22 13.57 -15.67
C SER A 49 5.55 14.33 -14.38
N ALA A 50 4.67 14.33 -13.38
CA ALA A 50 4.93 15.00 -12.11
C ALA A 50 6.09 14.32 -11.36
N ALA A 51 6.80 15.10 -10.55
CA ALA A 51 7.89 14.60 -9.71
C ALA A 51 7.36 13.53 -8.75
N ALA A 52 8.02 12.38 -8.74
CA ALA A 52 7.67 11.31 -7.82
C ALA A 52 8.16 11.67 -6.41
N GLN A 53 7.29 11.51 -5.42
CA GLN A 53 7.60 11.63 -4.02
C GLN A 53 7.72 10.23 -3.42
N ALA A 54 8.63 10.06 -2.47
CA ALA A 54 8.75 8.80 -1.74
C ALA A 54 7.43 8.51 -1.01
N GLY A 55 6.83 7.37 -1.33
CA GLY A 55 5.69 6.83 -0.62
C GLY A 55 6.12 5.90 0.50
N ALA A 56 5.35 4.83 0.71
CA ALA A 56 5.61 3.86 1.76
C ALA A 56 6.81 2.96 1.41
N ARG A 57 7.64 2.66 2.41
CA ARG A 57 8.66 1.61 2.35
C ARG A 57 8.21 0.45 3.21
N ILE A 58 8.02 -0.72 2.59
CA ILE A 58 7.66 -1.96 3.27
C ILE A 58 8.90 -2.85 3.35
N THR A 59 9.26 -3.31 4.55
CA THR A 59 10.46 -4.12 4.80
C THR A 59 10.16 -5.37 5.62
N LEU A 60 10.91 -6.44 5.39
CA LEU A 60 10.98 -7.61 6.26
C LEU A 60 12.19 -7.46 7.20
N GLU A 61 11.94 -7.33 8.51
CA GLU A 61 12.96 -7.13 9.54
C GLU A 61 12.63 -8.03 10.73
N ASP A 62 13.57 -8.89 11.15
CA ASP A 62 13.41 -9.80 12.30
C ASP A 62 12.11 -10.63 12.30
N GLY A 63 11.65 -10.99 11.09
CA GLY A 63 10.43 -11.76 10.91
C GLY A 63 9.12 -10.98 11.11
N GLU A 64 9.20 -9.65 11.14
CA GLU A 64 8.07 -8.72 11.01
C GLU A 64 8.09 -8.05 9.64
N ILE A 65 6.91 -7.75 9.11
CA ILE A 65 6.77 -6.93 7.90
C ILE A 65 6.24 -5.56 8.32
N LEU A 66 7.01 -4.51 8.06
CA LEU A 66 6.73 -3.15 8.51
C LEU A 66 6.58 -2.24 7.31
N SER A 67 5.49 -1.47 7.26
CA SER A 67 5.29 -0.38 6.30
C SER A 67 5.57 0.94 7.00
N ARG A 68 6.39 1.81 6.40
CA ARG A 68 6.76 3.12 6.95
C ARG A 68 6.56 4.22 5.92
N TRP A 69 5.93 5.32 6.33
CA TRP A 69 5.76 6.51 5.51
C TRP A 69 5.81 7.78 6.37
N GLY A 70 6.84 8.60 6.16
CA GLY A 70 7.16 9.68 7.08
C GLY A 70 7.45 9.13 8.48
N GLU A 71 6.77 9.65 9.50
CA GLU A 71 6.89 9.19 10.88
C GLU A 71 5.96 8.01 11.22
N GLN A 72 5.08 7.62 10.29
CA GLN A 72 4.05 6.62 10.53
C GLN A 72 4.58 5.22 10.23
N THR A 73 4.24 4.26 11.10
CA THR A 73 4.57 2.84 10.98
C THR A 73 3.33 1.99 11.14
N TRP A 74 3.21 0.99 10.26
CA TRP A 74 2.27 -0.10 10.35
C TRP A 74 3.00 -1.44 10.37
N ARG A 75 2.41 -2.41 11.06
CA ARG A 75 2.87 -3.80 11.09
C ARG A 75 1.87 -4.67 10.35
N ALA A 76 2.37 -5.58 9.52
CA ALA A 76 1.54 -6.57 8.87
C ALA A 76 0.85 -7.47 9.91
N ALA A 77 -0.47 -7.59 9.79
CA ALA A 77 -1.26 -8.57 10.52
C ALA A 77 -1.47 -9.83 9.67
N GLU A 78 -1.73 -9.65 8.36
CA GLU A 78 -2.04 -10.73 7.43
C GLU A 78 -1.41 -10.45 6.07
N ILE A 79 -0.91 -11.50 5.41
CA ILE A 79 -0.30 -11.43 4.08
C ILE A 79 -0.75 -12.63 3.25
N HIS A 80 -1.39 -12.35 2.13
CA HIS A 80 -1.91 -13.30 1.16
C HIS A 80 -1.43 -12.94 -0.25
N ALA A 81 -1.65 -13.83 -1.22
CA ALA A 81 -1.21 -13.62 -2.60
C ALA A 81 -1.97 -12.49 -3.32
N ASP A 82 -3.17 -12.18 -2.85
CA ASP A 82 -4.11 -11.21 -3.41
C ASP A 82 -4.50 -10.13 -2.39
N GLY A 83 -3.85 -10.07 -1.23
CA GLY A 83 -4.20 -9.08 -0.22
C GLY A 83 -3.23 -9.02 0.95
N ALA A 84 -3.29 -7.91 1.67
CA ALA A 84 -2.46 -7.68 2.85
C ALA A 84 -3.15 -6.71 3.82
N THR A 85 -3.06 -7.00 5.11
CA THR A 85 -3.59 -6.15 6.18
C THR A 85 -2.44 -5.64 7.04
N PHE A 86 -2.40 -4.32 7.24
CA PHE A 86 -1.39 -3.63 8.03
C PHE A 86 -2.06 -2.82 9.14
N THR A 87 -1.82 -3.22 10.39
CA THR A 87 -2.35 -2.54 11.58
C THR A 87 -1.40 -1.44 12.07
N PRO A 88 -1.92 -0.34 12.62
CA PRO A 88 -1.09 0.78 13.06
C PRO A 88 -0.20 0.40 14.24
N VAL A 89 1.07 0.80 14.19
CA VAL A 89 1.97 0.87 15.36
C VAL A 89 1.94 2.29 15.92
N ASN A 90 2.11 3.29 15.05
CA ASN A 90 2.01 4.71 15.36
C ASN A 90 1.40 5.49 14.17
N ALA A 91 0.25 5.01 13.69
CA ALA A 91 -0.43 5.54 12.53
C ALA A 91 -1.95 5.65 12.80
N PRO A 92 -2.70 6.47 12.05
CA PRO A 92 -4.09 6.79 12.39
C PRO A 92 -5.09 5.68 12.04
N SER A 93 -4.72 4.77 11.13
CA SER A 93 -5.66 3.81 10.53
C SER A 93 -4.97 2.48 10.20
N THR A 94 -5.78 1.42 10.07
CA THR A 94 -5.38 0.16 9.44
C THR A 94 -5.47 0.32 7.93
N PHE A 95 -4.49 -0.22 7.21
CA PHE A 95 -4.50 -0.28 5.74
C PHE A 95 -4.71 -1.71 5.27
N VAL A 96 -5.58 -1.88 4.29
CA VAL A 96 -5.86 -3.16 3.64
C VAL A 96 -5.68 -3.00 2.14
N TRP A 97 -4.85 -3.86 1.55
CA TRP A 97 -4.70 -4.00 0.12
C TRP A 97 -5.44 -5.24 -0.35
N ARG A 98 -6.13 -5.13 -1.50
CA ARG A 98 -6.79 -6.28 -2.15
C ARG A 98 -6.66 -6.20 -3.67
N LEU A 99 -6.04 -7.20 -4.28
CA LEU A 99 -6.09 -7.39 -5.73
C LEU A 99 -7.47 -7.95 -6.09
N VAL A 100 -8.24 -7.19 -6.88
CA VAL A 100 -9.58 -7.61 -7.32
C VAL A 100 -9.48 -8.43 -8.61
N ASP A 101 -8.63 -7.97 -9.52
CA ASP A 101 -8.28 -8.62 -10.78
C ASP A 101 -6.89 -8.13 -11.23
N ASP A 102 -6.36 -8.66 -12.33
CA ASP A 102 -5.01 -8.35 -12.82
C ASP A 102 -4.77 -6.85 -13.12
N ALA A 103 -5.84 -6.06 -13.27
CA ALA A 103 -5.80 -4.64 -13.58
C ALA A 103 -6.36 -3.75 -12.46
N THR A 104 -6.84 -4.31 -11.36
CA THR A 104 -7.55 -3.59 -10.30
C THR A 104 -7.02 -3.92 -8.91
N LEU A 105 -6.62 -2.89 -8.18
CA LEU A 105 -6.22 -2.95 -6.78
C LEU A 105 -7.14 -2.05 -5.95
N GLU A 106 -7.56 -2.53 -4.78
CA GLU A 106 -8.28 -1.73 -3.79
C GLU A 106 -7.36 -1.43 -2.61
N ALA A 107 -7.34 -0.16 -2.22
CA ALA A 107 -6.65 0.35 -1.03
C ALA A 107 -7.71 0.84 -0.05
N THR A 108 -7.89 0.13 1.07
CA THR A 108 -8.87 0.48 2.08
C THR A 108 -8.19 0.98 3.34
N GLN A 109 -8.61 2.15 3.82
CA GLN A 109 -8.25 2.67 5.13
C GLN A 109 -9.40 2.41 6.10
N ARG A 110 -9.08 1.88 7.29
CA ARG A 110 -10.03 1.66 8.38
C ARG A 110 -9.60 2.39 9.64
N TRP A 111 -10.48 3.18 10.22
CA TRP A 111 -10.21 3.92 11.47
C TRP A 111 -11.44 3.95 12.36
N ASN A 112 -11.26 4.30 13.62
CA ASN A 112 -12.38 4.54 14.51
C ASN A 112 -12.62 6.05 14.62
N ALA A 113 -13.86 6.47 14.46
CA ALA A 113 -14.32 7.84 14.72
C ALA A 113 -15.62 7.78 15.54
N ASP A 114 -15.69 8.54 16.63
CA ASP A 114 -16.86 8.60 17.51
C ASP A 114 -17.37 7.23 18.00
N GLY A 115 -16.43 6.33 18.30
CA GLY A 115 -16.73 4.97 18.78
C GLY A 115 -17.29 4.03 17.70
N ARG A 116 -17.22 4.41 16.42
CA ARG A 116 -17.64 3.59 15.28
C ARG A 116 -16.49 3.37 14.32
N GLU A 117 -16.42 2.16 13.78
CA GLU A 117 -15.52 1.88 12.66
C GLU A 117 -15.99 2.65 11.42
N GLN A 118 -15.04 3.28 10.76
CA GLN A 118 -15.17 3.96 9.49
C GLN A 118 -14.20 3.32 8.51
N GLU A 119 -14.58 3.27 7.24
CA GLU A 119 -13.68 2.83 6.19
C GLU A 119 -13.82 3.68 4.93
N HIS A 120 -12.72 3.76 4.19
CA HIS A 120 -12.67 4.39 2.88
C HIS A 120 -11.81 3.56 1.95
N THR A 121 -12.41 3.15 0.83
CA THR A 121 -11.74 2.37 -0.22
C THR A 121 -11.48 3.24 -1.44
N VAL A 122 -10.23 3.27 -1.87
CA VAL A 122 -9.82 3.83 -3.16
C VAL A 122 -9.58 2.67 -4.11
N ARG A 123 -10.26 2.69 -5.25
CA ARG A 123 -9.98 1.79 -6.37
C ARG A 123 -8.83 2.37 -7.19
N LEU A 124 -7.85 1.53 -7.46
CA LEU A 124 -6.71 1.81 -8.31
C LEU A 124 -6.76 0.92 -9.54
N VAL A 125 -6.49 1.51 -10.71
CA VAL A 125 -6.44 0.80 -11.98
C VAL A 125 -5.01 0.79 -12.47
N ARG A 126 -4.55 -0.34 -13.01
CA ARG A 126 -3.21 -0.46 -13.56
C ARG A 126 -2.97 0.63 -14.61
N ALA A 127 -1.87 1.35 -14.48
CA ALA A 127 -1.50 2.42 -15.39
C ALA A 127 -0.57 1.89 -16.48
N ASP A 128 -0.76 2.36 -17.71
CA ASP A 128 0.16 2.09 -18.81
C ASP A 128 1.53 2.72 -18.52
N VAL A 129 2.59 2.00 -18.92
CA VAL A 129 3.99 2.33 -18.65
C VAL A 129 4.48 3.47 -19.52
#